data_AF-A0A1H0YR69-F1
#
_entry.id   AF-A0A1H0YR69-F1
#
_cell.length_a   1.000
_cell.length_b   1.000
_cell.length_c   1.000
_cell.angle_alpha   90.00
_cell.angle_beta   90.00
_cell.angle_gamma   90.00
#
_symmetry.space_group_name_H-M   'P 1'
#
loop_
_entity.id
_entity.type
_entity.pdbx_description
1 polymer ?
#
loop_
_entity_poly.entity_id
_entity_poly.type
_entity_poly.pdbx_seq_one_letter_code
_entity_poly.pdbx_strand_id
1 'polypeptide(L)'
;MSSQGSQTSLDASEVRKAGNAIGDIAADVNGFSELNDVHPKAGEFAVGSWLNQLITARRDVLHQHCNELQRTLREVSEQLKNIATEIEQVDQSNGEQMNKLNAELQSCVSRMQSQFSQPQTTDSV
;
A
#
# COMPACT_ATOMS: atom_id res chain seq x y z
N MET A 1 -26.35 17.99 5.89
CA MET A 1 -24.92 17.82 5.53
C MET A 1 -24.76 16.40 5.05
N SER A 2 -24.84 16.20 3.74
CA SER A 2 -24.78 14.88 3.10
C SER A 2 -23.31 14.53 2.92
N SER A 3 -22.77 13.66 3.77
CA SER A 3 -21.48 13.03 3.51
C SER A 3 -21.67 12.08 2.33
N GLN A 4 -21.44 12.60 1.11
CA GLN A 4 -21.13 11.75 -0.04
C GLN A 4 -19.85 10.99 0.34
N GLY A 5 -20.01 9.74 0.77
CA GLY A 5 -18.90 8.80 0.78
C GLY A 5 -18.32 8.82 -0.63
N SER A 6 -17.11 9.35 -0.77
CA SER A 6 -16.40 9.31 -2.04
C SER A 6 -16.24 7.84 -2.37
N GLN A 7 -16.98 7.35 -3.38
CA GLN A 7 -16.75 6.04 -3.96
C GLN A 7 -15.42 6.12 -4.71
N THR A 8 -14.33 6.13 -3.96
CA THR A 8 -13.01 5.87 -4.49
C THR A 8 -12.98 4.36 -4.69
N SER A 9 -13.20 3.92 -5.92
CA SER A 9 -12.78 2.58 -6.33
C SER A 9 -11.26 2.55 -6.15
N LEU A 10 -10.82 2.09 -4.98
CA LEU A 10 -9.43 1.91 -4.66
C LEU A 10 -9.02 0.55 -5.20
N ASP A 11 -8.24 0.56 -6.28
CA ASP A 11 -7.68 -0.67 -6.84
C ASP A 11 -6.47 -1.09 -6.01
N ALA A 12 -6.63 -2.12 -5.19
CA ALA A 12 -5.57 -2.68 -4.36
C ALA A 12 -4.34 -3.10 -5.18
N SER A 13 -4.53 -3.57 -6.42
CA SER A 13 -3.43 -3.94 -7.31
C SER A 13 -2.64 -2.70 -7.72
N GLU A 14 -3.29 -1.60 -8.07
CA GLU A 14 -2.59 -0.36 -8.44
C GLU A 14 -1.87 0.27 -7.25
N VAL A 15 -2.49 0.26 -6.07
CA VAL A 15 -1.84 0.70 -4.82
C VAL A 15 -0.60 -0.15 -4.52
N ARG A 16 -0.70 -1.47 -4.68
CA ARG A 16 0.44 -2.38 -4.49
C ARG A 16 1.54 -2.16 -5.53
N LYS A 17 1.19 -1.92 -6.79
CA LYS A 17 2.15 -1.58 -7.85
C LYS A 17 2.90 -0.28 -7.51
N ALA A 18 2.18 0.76 -7.06
CA ALA A 18 2.81 2.00 -6.60
C ALA A 18 3.77 1.76 -5.42
N GLY A 19 3.35 0.95 -4.44
CA GLY A 19 4.21 0.56 -3.33
C GLY A 19 5.46 -0.19 -3.78
N ASN A 20 5.36 -1.10 -4.74
CA ASN A 20 6.52 -1.79 -5.32
C ASN A 20 7.45 -0.84 -6.05
N ALA A 21 6.93 0.03 -6.93
CA ALA A 21 7.73 0.99 -7.68
C ALA A 21 8.51 1.94 -6.76
N ILE A 22 7.88 2.41 -5.67
CA ILE A 22 8.57 3.24 -4.66
C ILE A 22 9.65 2.43 -3.93
N GLY A 23 9.38 1.16 -3.63
CA GLY A 23 10.36 0.25 -3.04
C GLY A 23 11.60 0.05 -3.93
N ASP A 24 11.39 -0.09 -5.24
CA ASP A 24 12.47 -0.22 -6.22
C ASP A 24 13.32 1.06 -6.28
N ILE A 25 12.69 2.24 -6.30
CA ILE A 25 13.40 3.54 -6.21
C ILE A 25 14.21 3.60 -4.91
N ALA A 26 13.64 3.15 -3.79
CA ALA A 26 14.36 3.14 -2.51
C ALA A 26 15.59 2.21 -2.53
N ALA A 27 15.56 1.12 -3.30
CA ALA A 27 16.71 0.25 -3.49
C ALA A 27 17.80 0.95 -4.31
N ASP A 28 17.42 1.69 -5.35
CA ASP A 28 18.34 2.43 -6.23
C ASP A 28 19.05 3.59 -5.52
N VAL A 29 18.44 4.21 -4.50
CA VAL A 29 19.09 5.25 -3.68
C VAL A 29 20.34 4.72 -2.97
N ASN A 30 20.52 3.40 -2.85
CA ASN A 30 21.79 2.82 -2.36
C ASN A 30 22.99 3.09 -3.29
N GLY A 31 22.77 3.51 -4.54
CA GLY A 31 23.84 3.89 -5.48
C GLY A 31 24.72 5.04 -4.99
N PHE A 32 24.26 5.84 -4.02
CA PHE A 32 25.07 6.89 -3.41
C PHE A 32 26.11 6.38 -2.40
N SER A 33 26.17 5.07 -2.14
CA SER A 33 27.25 4.45 -1.37
C SER A 33 28.63 4.67 -1.99
N GLU A 34 28.71 4.83 -3.33
CA GLU A 34 29.94 5.14 -4.06
C GLU A 34 30.53 6.52 -3.68
N LEU A 35 29.70 7.45 -3.17
CA LEU A 35 30.20 8.74 -2.67
C LEU A 35 31.10 8.58 -1.44
N ASN A 36 30.97 7.50 -0.68
CA ASN A 36 31.78 7.26 0.52
C ASN A 36 33.27 7.18 0.21
N ASP A 37 33.60 6.66 -0.97
CA ASP A 37 34.98 6.47 -1.42
C ASP A 37 35.59 7.74 -2.04
N VAL A 38 34.81 8.82 -2.12
CA VAL A 38 35.31 10.12 -2.59
C VAL A 38 36.18 10.75 -1.50
N HIS A 39 37.49 10.67 -1.73
CA HIS A 39 38.52 11.29 -0.91
C HIS A 39 39.25 12.38 -1.70
N PRO A 40 38.88 13.66 -1.51
CA PRO A 40 39.53 14.77 -2.20
C PRO A 40 41.00 14.90 -1.79
N LYS A 41 41.86 15.23 -2.77
CA LYS A 41 43.31 15.46 -2.57
C LYS A 41 43.72 16.79 -3.21
N ALA A 42 43.26 17.90 -2.64
CA ALA A 42 43.59 19.25 -3.13
C ALA A 42 44.96 19.80 -2.64
N GLY A 43 45.81 18.95 -2.05
CA GLY A 43 47.12 19.34 -1.50
C GLY A 43 47.05 19.94 -0.07
N GLU A 44 48.21 20.17 0.54
CA GLU A 44 48.33 20.56 1.97
C GLU A 44 48.40 22.07 2.23
N PHE A 45 48.40 22.89 1.17
CA PHE A 45 48.29 24.35 1.33
C PHE A 45 46.95 24.71 1.97
N ALA A 46 46.87 25.88 2.63
CA ALA A 46 45.65 26.31 3.33
C ALA A 46 44.38 26.24 2.47
N VAL A 47 44.46 26.63 1.19
CA VAL A 47 43.35 26.53 0.23
C VAL A 47 43.01 25.08 -0.10
N GLY A 48 44.00 24.20 -0.24
CA GLY A 48 43.80 22.77 -0.47
C GLY A 48 43.13 22.08 0.71
N SER A 49 43.58 22.37 1.94
CA SER A 49 42.95 21.88 3.16
C SER A 49 41.49 22.33 3.28
N TRP A 50 41.21 23.62 3.01
CA TRP A 50 39.85 24.15 3.00
C TRP A 50 38.96 23.45 1.94
N LEU A 51 39.47 23.22 0.73
CA LEU A 51 38.75 22.49 -0.32
C LEU A 51 38.44 21.04 0.09
N ASN A 52 39.40 20.34 0.70
CA ASN A 52 39.19 18.98 1.19
C ASN A 52 38.09 18.92 2.26
N GLN A 53 38.10 19.87 3.22
CA GLN A 53 37.07 19.98 4.25
C GLN A 53 35.69 20.28 3.64
N LEU A 54 35.62 21.23 2.70
CA LEU A 54 34.36 21.60 2.04
C LEU A 54 33.74 20.42 1.28
N ILE A 55 34.55 19.68 0.51
CA ILE A 55 34.08 18.52 -0.25
C ILE A 55 33.65 17.40 0.70
N THR A 56 34.41 17.14 1.77
CA THR A 56 34.07 16.14 2.78
C THR A 56 32.72 16.47 3.45
N ALA A 57 32.55 17.71 3.91
CA ALA A 57 31.30 18.14 4.54
C ALA A 57 30.09 18.01 3.59
N ARG A 58 30.26 18.36 2.31
CA ARG A 58 29.19 18.21 1.30
C ARG A 58 28.85 16.76 1.03
N ARG A 59 29.86 15.88 0.93
CA ARG A 59 29.68 14.44 0.78
C ARG A 59 28.89 13.87 1.96
N ASP A 60 29.25 14.24 3.18
CA ASP A 60 28.61 13.72 4.39
C ASP A 60 27.14 14.17 4.48
N VAL A 61 26.83 15.43 4.12
CA VAL A 61 25.45 15.94 4.04
C VAL A 61 24.65 15.21 2.96
N LEU A 62 25.23 15.02 1.76
CA LEU A 62 24.57 14.28 0.68
C LEU A 62 24.28 12.84 1.11
N HIS A 63 25.23 12.18 1.77
CA HIS A 63 25.06 10.83 2.29
C HIS A 63 23.91 10.76 3.30
N GLN A 64 23.84 11.71 4.24
CA GLN A 64 22.74 11.79 5.20
C GLN A 64 21.39 11.94 4.49
N HIS A 65 21.26 12.88 3.55
CA HIS A 65 20.02 13.09 2.81
C HIS A 65 19.59 11.86 2.01
N CYS A 66 20.54 11.13 1.42
CA CYS A 66 20.23 9.90 0.68
C CYS A 66 19.71 8.80 1.63
N ASN A 67 20.30 8.64 2.81
CA ASN A 67 19.81 7.69 3.81
C ASN A 67 18.40 8.05 4.31
N GLU A 68 18.14 9.33 4.56
CA GLU A 68 16.82 9.82 4.95
C GLU A 68 15.78 9.57 3.86
N LEU A 69 16.11 9.92 2.61
CA LEU A 69 15.26 9.68 1.46
C LEU A 69 14.96 8.18 1.28
N GLN A 70 15.98 7.32 1.33
CA GLN A 70 15.81 5.88 1.22
C GLN A 70 14.87 5.35 2.31
N ARG A 71 15.05 5.80 3.55
CA ARG A 71 14.20 5.40 4.68
C ARG A 71 12.75 5.82 4.43
N THR A 72 12.51 7.08 4.08
CA THR A 72 11.15 7.58 3.82
C THR A 72 10.48 6.82 2.68
N LEU A 73 11.21 6.55 1.58
CA LEU A 73 10.66 5.78 0.46
C LEU A 73 10.30 4.34 0.87
N ARG A 74 11.12 3.68 1.70
CA ARG A 74 10.79 2.34 2.24
C ARG A 74 9.52 2.37 3.10
N GLU A 75 9.41 3.34 4.01
CA GLU A 75 8.24 3.51 4.86
C GLU A 75 6.97 3.75 4.02
N VAL A 76 7.04 4.60 2.99
CA VAL A 76 5.92 4.84 2.06
C VAL A 76 5.55 3.57 1.27
N SER A 77 6.54 2.85 0.75
CA SER A 77 6.33 1.58 0.05
C SER A 77 5.60 0.56 0.93
N GLU A 78 6.03 0.41 2.18
CA GLU A 78 5.42 -0.51 3.14
C GLU A 78 3.98 -0.09 3.48
N GLN A 79 3.74 1.19 3.75
CA GLN A 79 2.39 1.70 4.02
C GLN A 79 1.44 1.46 2.85
N LEU A 80 1.87 1.67 1.61
CA LEU A 80 1.03 1.41 0.43
C LEU A 80 0.70 -0.09 0.30
N LYS A 81 1.68 -0.97 0.55
CA LYS A 81 1.43 -2.42 0.51
C LYS A 81 0.47 -2.87 1.62
N ASN A 82 0.55 -2.25 2.79
CA ASN A 82 -0.39 -2.50 3.90
C ASN A 82 -1.80 -2.03 3.53
N ILE A 83 -1.94 -0.81 2.99
CA ILE A 83 -3.23 -0.28 2.52
C ILE A 83 -3.84 -1.21 1.46
N ALA A 84 -3.05 -1.67 0.48
CA ALA A 84 -3.53 -2.62 -0.53
C ALA A 84 -4.04 -3.93 0.10
N THR A 85 -3.35 -4.42 1.12
CA THR A 85 -3.74 -5.64 1.85
C THR A 85 -5.03 -5.42 2.65
N GLU A 86 -5.19 -4.27 3.29
CA GLU A 86 -6.42 -3.92 4.02
C GLU A 86 -7.62 -3.81 3.07
N ILE A 87 -7.45 -3.23 1.88
CA ILE A 87 -8.50 -3.15 0.86
C ILE A 87 -8.95 -4.56 0.47
N GLU A 88 -8.02 -5.46 0.15
CA GLU A 88 -8.35 -6.85 -0.23
C GLU A 88 -9.08 -7.60 0.88
N GLN A 89 -8.67 -7.41 2.14
CA GLN A 89 -9.33 -8.03 3.29
C GLN A 89 -10.76 -7.53 3.48
N VAL A 90 -10.98 -6.22 3.34
CA VAL A 90 -12.32 -5.62 3.41
C VAL A 90 -13.19 -6.14 2.27
N ASP A 91 -12.67 -6.19 1.04
CA ASP A 91 -13.41 -6.70 -0.11
C ASP A 91 -13.77 -8.18 0.03
N GLN A 92 -12.85 -9.01 0.52
CA GLN A 92 -13.10 -10.42 0.79
C GLN A 92 -14.20 -10.58 1.86
N SER A 93 -14.08 -9.88 3.00
CA SER A 93 -15.05 -9.92 4.09
C SER A 93 -16.44 -9.48 3.61
N ASN A 94 -16.51 -8.41 2.81
CA ASN A 94 -17.76 -7.95 2.22
C ASN A 94 -18.37 -8.98 1.27
N GLY A 95 -17.54 -9.64 0.44
CA GLY A 95 -17.96 -10.70 -0.46
C GLY A 95 -18.53 -11.92 0.29
N GLU A 96 -17.86 -12.35 1.37
CA GLU A 96 -18.34 -13.44 2.23
C GLU A 96 -19.69 -13.10 2.89
N GLN A 97 -19.84 -11.89 3.41
CA GLN A 97 -21.09 -11.42 4.00
C GLN A 97 -22.23 -11.37 2.96
N MET A 98 -21.96 -10.87 1.76
CA MET A 98 -22.95 -10.84 0.67
C MET A 98 -23.36 -12.24 0.22
N ASN A 99 -22.42 -13.17 0.12
CA ASN A 99 -22.72 -14.56 -0.22
C ASN A 99 -23.62 -15.22 0.84
N LYS A 100 -23.36 -14.94 2.12
CA LYS A 100 -24.20 -15.42 3.23
C LYS A 100 -25.62 -14.86 3.14
N LEU A 101 -25.77 -13.55 2.95
CA LEU A 101 -27.08 -12.90 2.80
C LEU A 101 -27.85 -13.45 1.58
N ASN A 102 -27.15 -13.70 0.46
CA ASN A 102 -27.76 -14.29 -0.72
C ASN A 102 -28.24 -15.74 -0.46
N ALA A 103 -27.46 -16.55 0.26
CA ALA A 103 -27.86 -17.91 0.63
C ALA A 103 -29.07 -17.92 1.59
N GLU A 104 -29.12 -17.00 2.54
CA GLU A 104 -30.26 -16.81 3.45
C GLU A 104 -31.52 -16.40 2.68
N LEU A 105 -31.38 -15.48 1.71
CA LEU A 105 -32.46 -15.05 0.84
C LEU A 105 -33.00 -16.20 -0.02
N GLN A 106 -32.13 -16.97 -0.67
CA GLN A 106 -32.51 -18.16 -1.45
C GLN A 106 -33.23 -19.22 -0.58
N SER A 107 -32.78 -19.39 0.66
CA SER A 107 -33.41 -20.29 1.62
C SER A 107 -34.81 -19.81 2.03
N CYS A 108 -35.00 -18.49 2.18
CA CYS A 108 -36.30 -17.89 2.47
C CYS A 108 -37.27 -18.06 1.29
N VAL A 109 -36.80 -17.78 0.06
CA VAL A 109 -37.58 -17.95 -1.17
C VAL A 109 -38.02 -19.40 -1.35
N SER A 110 -37.10 -20.35 -1.16
CA SER A 110 -37.42 -21.79 -1.22
C SER A 110 -38.48 -22.19 -0.19
N ARG A 111 -38.41 -21.66 1.04
CA ARG A 111 -39.41 -21.89 2.09
C ARG A 111 -40.78 -21.34 1.68
N MET A 112 -40.86 -20.12 1.14
CA MET A 112 -42.12 -19.57 0.65
C MET A 112 -42.72 -20.45 -0.46
N GLN A 113 -41.93 -20.84 -1.46
CA GLN A 113 -42.40 -21.71 -2.55
C GLN A 113 -42.95 -23.05 -2.03
N SER A 114 -42.31 -23.63 -1.00
CA SER A 114 -42.79 -24.87 -0.38
C SER A 114 -44.13 -24.69 0.35
N GLN A 115 -44.38 -23.53 0.98
CA GLN A 115 -45.67 -23.24 1.62
C GLN A 115 -46.81 -23.08 0.62
N PHE A 116 -46.56 -22.47 -0.54
CA PHE A 116 -47.57 -22.29 -1.59
C PHE A 116 -47.85 -23.56 -2.41
N SER A 117 -47.02 -24.60 -2.29
CA SER A 117 -47.14 -25.85 -3.04
C SER A 117 -47.86 -26.98 -2.27
N GLN A 118 -48.27 -26.76 -1.02
CA GLN A 118 -49.06 -27.77 -0.30
C GLN A 118 -50.54 -27.71 -0.74
N PRO A 119 -51.13 -28.85 -1.20
CA PRO A 119 -52.55 -28.89 -1.55
C PRO A 119 -53.39 -28.61 -0.30
N GLN A 120 -54.35 -27.70 -0.40
CA GLN A 120 -55.37 -27.54 0.63
C GLN A 120 -56.11 -28.87 0.75
N THR A 121 -55.86 -29.61 1.82
CA THR A 121 -56.72 -30.71 2.23
C THR A 121 -58.05 -30.08 2.62
N THR A 122 -58.99 -30.05 1.68
CA THR A 122 -60.38 -29.75 1.96
C THR A 122 -60.91 -30.85 2.87
N ASP A 123 -61.03 -30.56 4.16
CA ASP A 123 -61.82 -31.36 5.09
C ASP A 123 -63.21 -31.57 4.50
N SER A 124 -63.56 -32.84 4.26
CA SER A 124 -64.92 -33.25 3.91
C SER A 124 -65.51 -33.98 5.11
N VAL A 125 -66.65 -33.42 5.54
CA VAL A 125 -67.56 -33.79 6.64
C VAL A 125 -67.99 -35.26 6.60
#